data_AF-A0A3D0IB91-F1
#
_entry.id   AF-A0A3D0IB91-F1
#
_cell.length_a   1.000
_cell.length_b   1.000
_cell.length_c   1.000
_cell.angle_alpha   90.00
_cell.angle_beta   90.00
_cell.angle_gamma   90.00
#
_symmetry.space_group_name_H-M   'P 1'
#
loop_
_entity.id
_entity.type
_entity.pdbx_description
1 polymer ?
#
loop_
_entity_poly.entity_id
_entity_poly.type
_entity_poly.pdbx_seq_one_letter_code
_entity_poly.pdbx_strand_id
1 'polypeptide(L)'
;MSHAALVTGASSGIGAASAELLAREGWRVFGTSRRPPAAAQAGLEWIEMDVRDEDSVRAAVTLASRRAGHLDALVCSAGFGVFGSIEEVPLATAREQFETNVFGV
;
A
#
# COMPACT_ATOMS: atom_id res chain seq x y z
N MET A 1 -1.99 16.15 18.57
CA MET A 1 -1.64 14.73 18.37
C MET A 1 -1.54 14.51 16.88
N SER A 2 -0.48 13.89 16.36
CA SER A 2 -0.36 13.62 14.92
C SER A 2 -1.00 12.28 14.61
N HIS A 3 -1.96 12.25 13.68
CA HIS A 3 -2.53 11.00 13.17
C HIS A 3 -1.51 10.25 12.32
N ALA A 4 -1.63 8.93 12.26
CA ALA A 4 -0.79 8.06 11.46
C ALA A 4 -1.61 7.20 10.48
N ALA A 5 -1.15 7.11 9.24
CA ALA A 5 -1.80 6.32 8.20
C ALA A 5 -0.82 5.33 7.55
N LEU A 6 -1.31 4.13 7.22
CA LEU A 6 -0.63 3.19 6.33
C LEU A 6 -1.28 3.27 4.94
N VAL A 7 -0.48 3.44 3.90
CA VAL A 7 -0.96 3.52 2.51
C VAL A 7 -0.35 2.40 1.70
N THR A 8 -1.16 1.46 1.21
CA THR A 8 -0.69 0.37 0.35
C THR A 8 -0.59 0.83 -1.10
N GLY A 9 0.42 0.35 -1.83
CA GLY A 9 0.62 0.77 -3.22
C GLY A 9 0.99 2.25 -3.36
N ALA A 10 1.68 2.81 -2.36
CA ALA A 10 1.99 4.24 -2.30
C ALA A 10 3.02 4.71 -3.34
N SER A 11 3.66 3.80 -4.09
CA SER A 11 4.77 4.11 -5.01
C SER A 11 4.35 4.80 -6.31
N SER A 12 3.05 4.82 -6.64
CA SER A 12 2.54 5.50 -7.84
C SER A 12 1.04 5.77 -7.76
N GLY A 13 0.52 6.52 -8.74
CA GLY A 13 -0.92 6.69 -8.95
C GLY A 13 -1.67 7.26 -7.75
N ILE A 14 -2.84 6.67 -7.47
CA ILE A 14 -3.74 7.13 -6.39
C ILE A 14 -3.10 6.94 -5.01
N GLY A 15 -2.34 5.86 -4.80
CA GLY A 15 -1.65 5.61 -3.54
C GLY A 15 -0.61 6.69 -3.24
N ALA A 16 0.21 7.06 -4.24
CA ALA A 16 1.17 8.16 -4.10
C ALA A 16 0.48 9.49 -3.79
N ALA A 17 -0.55 9.85 -4.56
CA ALA A 17 -1.30 11.09 -4.35
C ALA A 17 -1.97 11.14 -2.97
N SER A 18 -2.47 10.01 -2.48
CA SER A 18 -3.08 9.89 -1.15
C SER A 18 -2.04 10.07 -0.04
N ALA A 19 -0.87 9.42 -0.18
CA ALA A 19 0.22 9.53 0.77
C ALA A 19 0.78 10.96 0.84
N GLU A 20 0.95 11.63 -0.31
CA GLU A 20 1.37 13.03 -0.39
C GLU A 20 0.36 13.98 0.26
N LEU A 21 -0.94 13.78 -0.01
CA LEU A 21 -1.98 14.59 0.59
C LEU A 21 -1.97 14.46 2.12
N LEU A 22 -1.96 13.23 2.65
CA LEU A 22 -1.95 12.98 4.09
C LEU A 22 -0.71 13.59 4.76
N ALA A 23 0.47 13.43 4.16
CA ALA A 23 1.70 14.02 4.66
C ALA A 23 1.63 15.56 4.71
N ARG A 24 1.04 16.19 3.68
CA ARG A 24 0.82 17.64 3.65
C ARG A 24 -0.16 18.12 4.71
N GLU A 25 -1.16 17.32 5.05
CA GLU A 25 -2.12 17.58 6.15
C GLU A 25 -1.53 17.26 7.54
N GLY A 26 -0.23 16.99 7.64
CA GLY A 26 0.46 16.77 8.92
C GLY A 26 0.30 15.37 9.52
N TRP A 27 -0.18 14.41 8.73
CA TRP A 27 -0.20 13.01 9.13
C TRP A 27 1.21 12.42 9.04
N ARG A 28 1.49 11.46 9.92
CA ARG A 28 2.63 10.58 9.77
C ARG A 28 2.25 9.43 8.83
N VAL A 29 2.87 9.40 7.65
CA VAL A 29 2.47 8.46 6.60
C VAL A 29 3.50 7.35 6.43
N PHE A 30 3.04 6.11 6.51
CA PHE A 30 3.79 4.91 6.15
C PHE A 30 3.35 4.46 4.76
N GLY A 31 4.16 4.71 3.74
CA GLY A 31 3.92 4.26 2.38
C GLY A 31 4.45 2.84 2.20
N THR A 32 3.68 1.96 1.58
CA THR A 32 4.13 0.60 1.27
C THR A 32 4.13 0.28 -0.22
N SER A 33 5.10 -0.54 -0.61
CA SER A 33 5.30 -1.03 -1.97
C SER A 33 6.13 -2.30 -1.91
N ARG A 34 5.95 -3.21 -2.87
CA ARG A 34 6.85 -4.37 -3.07
C ARG A 34 8.29 -3.96 -3.36
N ARG A 35 8.44 -2.77 -3.93
CA ARG A 35 9.73 -2.16 -4.27
C ARG A 35 9.64 -0.68 -3.91
N PRO A 36 9.99 -0.29 -2.68
CA PRO A 36 10.01 1.10 -2.30
C PRO A 36 10.99 1.91 -3.19
N PRO A 37 10.67 3.17 -3.51
CA PRO A 37 11.60 4.02 -4.25
C PRO A 37 12.87 4.28 -3.43
N ALA A 38 14.01 4.32 -4.11
CA ALA A 38 15.30 4.60 -3.46
C ALA A 38 15.42 6.05 -2.97
N ALA A 39 14.71 6.98 -3.62
CA ALA A 39 14.66 8.37 -3.20
C ALA A 39 13.67 8.53 -2.04
N ALA A 40 14.11 9.15 -0.95
CA ALA A 40 13.22 9.55 0.13
C ALA A 40 12.22 10.59 -0.39
N GLN A 41 10.93 10.36 -0.14
CA GLN A 41 9.89 11.33 -0.40
C GLN A 41 9.59 12.06 0.91
N ALA A 42 9.67 13.39 0.90
CA ALA A 42 9.52 14.19 2.11
C ALA A 42 8.15 13.92 2.75
N GLY A 43 8.14 13.59 4.04
CA GLY A 43 6.93 13.31 4.81
C GLY A 43 6.40 11.87 4.71
N LEU A 44 7.07 10.97 3.98
CA LEU A 44 6.70 9.55 3.89
C LEU A 44 7.80 8.65 4.47
N GLU A 45 7.39 7.67 5.27
CA GLU A 45 8.24 6.56 5.71
C GLU A 45 7.93 5.32 4.87
N TRP A 46 8.93 4.83 4.12
CA TRP A 46 8.76 3.65 3.30
C TRP A 46 8.90 2.35 4.09
N ILE A 47 8.00 1.40 3.85
CA ILE A 47 8.06 0.02 4.32
C ILE A 47 7.85 -0.91 3.13
N GLU A 48 8.77 -1.84 2.92
CA GLU A 48 8.59 -2.88 1.91
C GLU A 48 7.46 -3.82 2.34
N MET A 49 6.49 -4.06 1.45
CA MET A 49 5.36 -4.93 1.70
C MET A 49 4.79 -5.50 0.39
N ASP A 50 4.63 -6.81 0.31
CA ASP A 50 3.76 -7.46 -0.68
C ASP A 50 2.43 -7.78 0.00
N VAL A 51 1.33 -7.20 -0.51
CA VAL A 51 -0.01 -7.42 0.02
C VAL A 51 -0.51 -8.86 -0.14
N ARG A 52 0.12 -9.64 -1.02
CA ARG A 52 -0.21 -11.05 -1.26
C ARG A 52 0.48 -12.00 -0.29
N ASP A 53 1.39 -11.50 0.56
CA ASP A 53 2.18 -12.28 1.50
C ASP A 53 1.80 -11.89 2.93
N GLU A 54 1.14 -12.80 3.65
CA GLU A 54 0.65 -12.55 5.01
C GLU A 54 1.78 -12.22 5.99
N ASP A 55 2.95 -12.84 5.85
CA ASP A 55 4.09 -12.57 6.72
C ASP A 55 4.70 -11.19 6.41
N SER A 56 4.74 -10.81 5.13
CA SER A 56 5.13 -9.47 4.69
C SER A 56 4.21 -8.39 5.29
N VAL A 57 2.89 -8.60 5.20
CA VAL A 57 1.88 -7.70 5.78
C VAL A 57 2.04 -7.60 7.30
N ARG A 58 2.16 -8.74 8.00
CA ARG A 58 2.32 -8.76 9.45
C ARG A 58 3.56 -8.01 9.91
N ALA A 59 4.69 -8.20 9.21
CA ALA A 59 5.94 -7.52 9.51
C ALA A 59 5.81 -6.00 9.31
N ALA A 60 5.22 -5.57 8.19
CA ALA A 60 5.04 -4.16 7.85
C ALA A 60 4.10 -3.44 8.83
N VAL A 61 2.94 -4.03 9.14
CA VAL A 61 1.97 -3.46 10.09
C VAL A 61 2.56 -3.39 11.50
N THR A 62 3.29 -4.42 11.93
CA THR A 62 3.98 -4.42 13.23
C THR A 62 5.02 -3.30 13.30
N LEU A 63 5.80 -3.11 12.25
CA LEU A 63 6.82 -2.06 12.18
C LEU A 63 6.18 -0.67 12.20
N ALA A 64 5.16 -0.42 11.38
CA ALA A 64 4.44 0.85 11.31
C ALA A 64 3.81 1.19 12.67
N SER A 65 3.11 0.22 13.28
CA SER A 65 2.46 0.37 14.58
C SER A 65 3.47 0.65 15.70
N ARG A 66 4.61 -0.06 15.74
CA ARG A 66 5.68 0.19 16.72
C ARG A 66 6.28 1.59 16.58
N ARG A 67 6.45 2.06 15.34
CA ARG A 67 7.00 3.39 15.06
C ARG A 67 6.01 4.49 15.43
N ALA A 68 4.74 4.33 15.08
CA ALA A 68 3.68 5.32 15.28
C ALA A 68 3.04 5.31 16.68
N GLY A 69 3.18 4.20 17.42
CA GLY A 69 2.41 3.90 18.62
C GLY A 69 1.02 3.33 18.31
N HIS A 70 0.33 3.88 17.32
CA HIS A 70 -0.92 3.36 16.74
C HIS A 70 -1.07 3.84 15.29
N LEU A 71 -1.94 3.17 14.52
CA LEU A 71 -2.38 3.61 13.20
C LEU A 71 -3.84 4.05 13.29
N ASP A 72 -4.15 5.24 12.77
CA ASP A 72 -5.50 5.80 12.73
C ASP A 72 -6.25 5.43 11.45
N ALA A 73 -5.53 5.22 10.36
CA ALA A 73 -6.12 4.97 9.05
C ALA A 73 -5.30 3.98 8.20
N LEU A 74 -6.03 3.30 7.31
CA LEU A 74 -5.49 2.44 6.26
C LEU A 74 -6.08 2.88 4.91
N VAL A 75 -5.22 3.10 3.92
CA VAL A 75 -5.61 3.34 2.53
C VAL A 75 -5.19 2.14 1.70
N CYS A 76 -6.15 1.31 1.31
CA CYS A 76 -5.92 0.14 0.47
C CYS A 76 -5.89 0.55 -1.02
N SER A 77 -4.73 0.99 -1.51
CA SER A 77 -4.55 1.42 -2.90
C SER A 77 -3.64 0.51 -3.72
N ALA A 78 -3.03 -0.53 -3.13
CA ALA A 78 -2.34 -1.55 -3.89
C ALA A 78 -3.35 -2.29 -4.79
N GLY A 79 -3.09 -2.28 -6.10
CA GLY A 79 -3.92 -2.98 -7.05
C GLY A 79 -3.49 -2.74 -8.49
N PHE A 80 -4.04 -3.55 -9.39
CA PHE A 80 -3.83 -3.38 -10.82
C PHE A 80 -5.06 -3.78 -11.64
N GLY A 81 -5.15 -3.20 -12.84
CA GLY A 81 -6.17 -3.51 -13.83
C GLY A 81 -5.75 -4.65 -14.74
N VAL A 82 -6.68 -5.55 -15.02
CA VAL A 82 -6.61 -6.54 -16.10
C VAL A 82 -7.70 -6.15 -17.10
N PHE A 83 -7.33 -6.06 -18.38
CA PHE A 83 -8.22 -5.58 -19.44
C PHE A 83 -8.38 -6.67 -20.51
N GLY A 84 -9.60 -6.87 -20.98
CA GLY A 84 -9.98 -7.89 -21.96
C GLY A 84 -11.43 -8.32 -21.76
N SER A 85 -12.00 -9.05 -22.72
CA SER A 85 -13.28 -9.73 -22.48
C SER A 85 -13.08 -10.91 -21.51
N ILE A 86 -14.15 -11.32 -20.83
CA ILE A 86 -14.05 -12.31 -19.75
C ILE A 86 -13.56 -13.68 -20.26
N GLU A 87 -13.88 -14.01 -21.51
CA GLU A 87 -13.47 -15.24 -22.20
C GLU A 87 -12.02 -15.19 -22.73
N GLU A 88 -11.43 -14.00 -22.87
CA GLU A 88 -10.07 -13.80 -23.38
C GLU A 88 -9.02 -13.65 -22.26
N VAL A 89 -9.45 -13.33 -21.04
CA VAL A 89 -8.53 -13.18 -19.89
C VAL A 89 -8.08 -14.54 -19.37
N PRO A 90 -6.76 -14.83 -19.32
CA PRO A 90 -6.28 -16.05 -18.70
C PRO A 90 -6.70 -16.13 -17.23
N LEU A 91 -7.21 -17.28 -16.80
CA LEU A 91 -7.65 -17.48 -15.41
C LEU A 91 -6.53 -17.18 -14.39
N ALA A 92 -5.27 -17.47 -14.75
CA ALA A 92 -4.11 -17.14 -13.93
C ALA A 92 -4.01 -15.62 -13.67
N THR A 93 -4.15 -14.80 -14.72
CA THR A 93 -4.11 -13.33 -14.63
C THR A 93 -5.29 -12.79 -13.81
N ALA A 94 -6.50 -13.34 -14.02
CA ALA A 94 -7.66 -12.99 -13.21
C ALA A 94 -7.42 -13.33 -11.73
N ARG A 95 -6.87 -14.51 -11.42
CA ARG A 95 -6.53 -14.90 -10.05
C ARG A 95 -5.53 -13.94 -9.43
N GLU A 96 -4.43 -13.62 -10.11
CA GLU A 96 -3.43 -12.66 -9.62
C GLU A 96 -4.03 -11.28 -9.28
N GLN A 97 -5.01 -10.84 -10.07
CA GLN A 97 -5.75 -9.61 -9.80
C GLN A 97 -6.54 -9.72 -8.50
N PHE A 98 -7.24 -10.83 -8.27
CA PHE A 98 -7.98 -11.08 -7.03
C PHE A 98 -7.05 -11.20 -5.81
N GLU A 99 -5.93 -11.92 -5.95
CA GLU A 99 -4.91 -12.03 -4.88
C GLU A 99 -4.43 -10.64 -4.44
N THR A 100 -4.29 -9.69 -5.36
CA THR A 100 -3.83 -8.32 -5.01
C THR A 100 -4.97 -7.41 -4.58
N ASN A 101 -6.04 -7.32 -5.38
CA ASN A 101 -7.06 -6.28 -5.24
C ASN A 101 -8.15 -6.65 -4.21
N VAL A 102 -8.28 -7.93 -3.85
CA VAL A 102 -9.36 -8.43 -2.99
C VAL A 102 -8.79 -9.10 -1.74
N PHE A 103 -7.92 -10.10 -1.92
CA PHE A 103 -7.38 -10.86 -0.79
C PHE A 103 -6.21 -10.17 -0.08
N GLY A 104 -5.50 -9.27 -0.76
CA GLY A 104 -4.42 -8.46 -0.19
C GLY A 104 -4.87 -7.17 0.50
N VAL A 105 -6.17 -6.98 0.73
CA VAL A 105 -6.74 -5.78 1.37
C VAL A 105 -6.70 -5.87 2.89
#